data_AF-A0A7X6ZH78-F1
#
_entry.id   AF-A0A7X6ZH78-F1
#
_cell.length_a   1.000
_cell.length_b   1.000
_cell.length_c   1.000
_cell.angle_alpha   90.00
_cell.angle_beta   90.00
_cell.angle_gamma   90.00
#
_symmetry.space_group_name_H-M   'P 1'
#
loop_
_entity.id
_entity.type
_entity.pdbx_description
1 polymer ?
#
loop_
_entity_poly.entity_id
_entity_poly.type
_entity_poly.pdbx_seq_one_letter_code
_entity_poly.pdbx_strand_id
1 'polypeptide(L)'
;FNLTGQRFHACGLGKNSDGIRIDLYGTSGDYAGSGMDGCELFIHGDAQDQLCQVFKSGKLVVYGNVGQTFMYGGKGGYIFILGNTAGRPLINTVGAPRIVINGTSLDFLAESFMAGDPLNDGGFAIVNGVEFDKKGDLITMVSPYPGSNLFSLATGGALYIRDPNRTIESRQLNGSRIVSFTDRDWAIMLPVLEENQKLFGISIDDLLTIEGSLKKPQEVYRKIEPIANSCLDLQLDEERE
;
A
#
# COMPACT_ATOMS: atom_id res chain seq x y z
N PHE A 1 12.19 10.59 21.09
CA PHE A 1 11.33 11.76 20.81
C PHE A 1 12.15 12.83 20.10
N ASN A 2 11.50 13.79 19.42
CA ASN A 2 12.13 14.88 18.67
C ASN A 2 13.18 14.41 17.64
N LEU A 3 12.82 13.39 16.86
CA LEU A 3 13.69 12.89 15.80
C LEU A 3 13.77 13.91 14.65
N THR A 4 14.97 14.04 14.11
CA THR A 4 15.33 14.99 13.04
C THR A 4 16.26 14.29 12.04
N GLY A 5 15.84 13.12 11.55
CA GLY A 5 16.59 12.36 10.54
C GLY A 5 17.62 11.36 11.06
N GLN A 6 17.55 10.96 12.34
CA GLN A 6 18.37 9.83 12.82
C GLN A 6 17.90 8.55 12.11
N ARG A 7 18.87 7.76 11.63
CA ARG A 7 18.65 6.62 10.73
C ARG A 7 18.66 5.29 11.49
N PHE A 8 18.14 4.25 10.83
CA PHE A 8 18.23 2.84 11.29
C PHE A 8 17.54 2.49 12.61
N HIS A 9 16.55 3.29 13.06
CA HIS A 9 15.73 2.89 14.20
C HIS A 9 15.02 1.55 13.92
N ALA A 10 14.87 0.71 14.92
CA ALA A 10 14.16 -0.58 14.81
C ALA A 10 14.72 -1.54 13.73
N CYS A 11 15.92 -1.30 13.21
CA CYS A 11 16.55 -2.19 12.23
C CYS A 11 16.96 -3.53 12.83
N GLY A 12 16.79 -4.60 12.05
CA GLY A 12 17.28 -5.94 12.39
C GLY A 12 16.56 -6.60 13.57
N LEU A 13 15.40 -6.07 13.98
CA LEU A 13 14.55 -6.73 14.96
C LEU A 13 13.91 -7.97 14.33
N GLY A 14 14.59 -9.11 14.53
CA GLY A 14 14.25 -10.37 13.91
C GLY A 14 13.11 -11.12 14.59
N LYS A 15 13.03 -12.42 14.25
CA LYS A 15 12.07 -13.38 14.79
C LYS A 15 11.97 -13.30 16.31
N ASN A 16 10.74 -13.43 16.83
CA ASN A 16 10.37 -13.28 18.25
C ASN A 16 10.31 -11.83 18.75
N SER A 17 10.14 -10.86 17.85
CA SER A 17 9.86 -9.47 18.21
C SER A 17 8.36 -9.16 18.34
N ASP A 18 7.50 -10.17 18.19
CA ASP A 18 6.06 -10.07 18.40
C ASP A 18 5.72 -9.50 19.80
N GLY A 19 4.72 -8.62 19.86
CA GLY A 19 4.32 -7.94 21.10
C GLY A 19 5.21 -6.76 21.49
N ILE A 20 6.34 -6.54 20.82
CA ILE A 20 7.13 -5.32 20.97
C ILE A 20 6.53 -4.22 20.10
N ARG A 21 6.28 -3.07 20.71
CA ARG A 21 5.88 -1.84 20.01
C ARG A 21 6.95 -0.77 20.21
N ILE A 22 7.29 -0.09 19.12
CA ILE A 22 8.24 1.03 19.08
C ILE A 22 7.53 2.26 18.56
N ASP A 23 7.54 3.33 19.36
CA ASP A 23 7.00 4.64 18.97
C ASP A 23 8.13 5.64 18.73
N LEU A 24 8.23 6.14 17.51
CA LEU A 24 9.14 7.19 17.08
C LEU A 24 8.37 8.50 16.95
N TYR A 25 8.82 9.54 17.65
CA TYR A 25 8.18 10.86 17.62
C TYR A 25 9.09 11.87 16.92
N GLY A 26 8.57 12.53 15.89
CA GLY A 26 9.33 13.40 14.98
C GLY A 26 9.62 12.73 13.63
N THR A 27 10.54 13.30 12.87
CA THR A 27 10.90 12.80 11.53
C THR A 27 11.97 11.72 11.63
N SER A 28 11.61 10.47 11.34
CA SER A 28 12.58 9.37 11.29
C SER A 28 13.42 9.48 10.02
N GLY A 29 14.74 9.30 10.15
CA GLY A 29 15.64 9.21 9.01
C GLY A 29 15.58 7.86 8.29
N ASP A 30 16.39 7.75 7.25
CA ASP A 30 16.42 6.60 6.35
C ASP A 30 16.52 5.24 7.06
N TYR A 31 16.00 4.22 6.37
CA TYR A 31 16.11 2.80 6.72
C TYR A 31 15.40 2.37 8.01
N ALA A 32 14.67 3.24 8.70
CA ALA A 32 13.94 2.82 9.90
C ALA A 32 13.10 1.56 9.65
N GLY A 33 13.13 0.62 10.58
CA GLY A 33 12.40 -0.66 10.51
C GLY A 33 12.89 -1.65 9.45
N SER A 34 14.08 -1.46 8.88
CA SER A 34 14.62 -2.41 7.89
C SER A 34 14.91 -3.78 8.53
N GLY A 35 14.42 -4.84 7.90
CA GLY A 35 14.57 -6.22 8.36
C GLY A 35 13.72 -6.59 9.59
N MET A 36 12.69 -5.81 9.91
CA MET A 36 11.73 -6.17 10.97
C MET A 36 10.98 -7.47 10.65
N ASP A 37 10.81 -8.31 11.68
CA ASP A 37 10.08 -9.58 11.63
C ASP A 37 9.32 -9.81 12.95
N GLY A 38 8.16 -9.16 13.08
CA GLY A 38 7.18 -9.38 14.15
C GLY A 38 6.70 -8.11 14.85
N CYS A 39 7.63 -7.23 15.24
CA CYS A 39 7.31 -6.03 16.02
C CYS A 39 6.43 -5.00 15.29
N GLU A 40 5.86 -4.09 16.09
CA GLU A 40 5.09 -2.95 15.61
C GLU A 40 5.93 -1.66 15.67
N LEU A 41 5.95 -0.88 14.59
CA LEU A 41 6.60 0.40 14.49
C LEU A 41 5.59 1.50 14.19
N PHE A 42 5.48 2.48 15.09
CA PHE A 42 4.64 3.66 14.96
C PHE A 42 5.51 4.90 14.81
N ILE A 43 5.35 5.64 13.72
CA ILE A 43 6.05 6.89 13.45
C ILE A 43 5.04 8.04 13.53
N HIS A 44 5.14 8.82 14.59
CA HIS A 44 4.36 10.02 14.86
C HIS A 44 5.00 11.22 14.18
N GLY A 45 4.90 11.25 12.86
CA GLY A 45 5.51 12.24 11.97
C GLY A 45 5.81 11.64 10.60
N ASP A 46 6.67 12.31 9.83
CA ASP A 46 7.14 11.80 8.55
C ASP A 46 8.28 10.77 8.71
N ALA A 47 8.41 9.89 7.72
CA ALA A 47 9.54 8.99 7.56
C ALA A 47 10.29 9.29 6.26
N GLN A 48 11.61 9.31 6.32
CA GLN A 48 12.46 9.50 5.13
C GLN A 48 12.55 8.22 4.28
N ASP A 49 13.60 8.10 3.48
CA ASP A 49 13.70 7.11 2.42
C ASP A 49 13.96 5.71 2.98
N GLN A 50 13.64 4.70 2.19
CA GLN A 50 14.00 3.30 2.44
C GLN A 50 13.44 2.74 3.76
N LEU A 51 12.35 3.32 4.27
CA LEU A 51 11.62 2.81 5.42
C LEU A 51 11.23 1.34 5.19
N CYS A 52 11.52 0.47 6.16
CA CYS A 52 11.11 -0.93 6.20
C CYS A 52 11.56 -1.79 5.01
N GLN A 53 12.82 -1.64 4.55
CA GLN A 53 13.36 -2.61 3.58
C GLN A 53 13.32 -4.04 4.13
N VAL A 54 13.06 -5.01 3.25
CA VAL A 54 13.00 -6.45 3.58
C VAL A 54 12.15 -6.77 4.83
N PHE A 55 11.14 -5.93 5.10
CA PHE A 55 10.17 -6.12 6.17
C PHE A 55 9.39 -7.41 5.96
N LYS A 56 9.46 -8.31 6.95
CA LYS A 56 8.93 -9.67 6.81
C LYS A 56 7.54 -9.82 7.39
N SER A 57 7.32 -9.30 8.60
CA SER A 57 6.07 -9.41 9.34
C SER A 57 6.01 -8.34 10.45
N GLY A 58 4.81 -8.11 10.99
CA GLY A 58 4.54 -7.09 12.02
C GLY A 58 3.59 -6.00 11.53
N LYS A 59 3.66 -4.83 12.17
CA LYS A 59 2.83 -3.66 11.83
C LYS A 59 3.68 -2.40 11.65
N LEU A 60 3.41 -1.63 10.60
CA LEU A 60 3.97 -0.29 10.39
C LEU A 60 2.83 0.72 10.34
N VAL A 61 2.92 1.78 11.14
CA VAL A 61 1.97 2.91 11.12
C VAL A 61 2.76 4.21 11.01
N VAL A 62 2.42 5.05 10.05
CA VAL A 62 3.03 6.37 9.86
C VAL A 62 1.94 7.43 9.84
N TYR A 63 1.97 8.36 10.80
CA TYR A 63 1.04 9.48 10.92
C TYR A 63 1.45 10.70 10.06
N GLY A 64 2.22 10.47 9.01
CA GLY A 64 2.75 11.48 8.11
C GLY A 64 3.03 10.89 6.72
N ASN A 65 3.97 11.49 6.01
CA ASN A 65 4.40 11.08 4.68
C ASN A 65 5.60 10.13 4.76
N VAL A 66 5.83 9.38 3.68
CA VAL A 66 6.96 8.46 3.53
C VAL A 66 7.80 8.83 2.32
N GLY A 67 9.12 8.80 2.51
CA GLY A 67 10.11 9.01 1.46
C GLY A 67 10.17 7.89 0.40
N GLN A 68 11.22 7.93 -0.41
CA GLN A 68 11.38 7.05 -1.57
C GLN A 68 11.67 5.62 -1.16
N THR A 69 11.26 4.67 -2.01
CA THR A 69 11.71 3.26 -1.92
C THR A 69 11.36 2.59 -0.57
N PHE A 70 10.26 3.00 0.06
CA PHE A 70 9.78 2.32 1.25
C PHE A 70 9.34 0.89 0.91
N MET A 71 9.54 -0.04 1.84
CA MET A 71 9.20 -1.46 1.69
C MET A 71 9.88 -2.16 0.52
N TYR A 72 11.08 -1.71 0.13
CA TYR A 72 11.87 -2.43 -0.89
C TYR A 72 12.11 -3.89 -0.48
N GLY A 73 11.65 -4.83 -1.30
CA GLY A 73 11.77 -6.26 -1.00
C GLY A 73 10.97 -6.73 0.21
N GLY A 74 9.94 -5.98 0.63
CA GLY A 74 9.05 -6.38 1.72
C GLY A 74 8.32 -7.68 1.42
N LYS A 75 7.82 -8.38 2.45
CA LYS A 75 7.22 -9.71 2.31
C LYS A 75 5.83 -9.85 2.92
N GLY A 76 5.46 -9.04 3.90
CA GLY A 76 4.26 -9.30 4.70
C GLY A 76 3.93 -8.20 5.68
N GLY A 77 3.00 -8.49 6.58
CA GLY A 77 2.54 -7.60 7.65
C GLY A 77 1.52 -6.55 7.22
N TYR A 78 1.17 -5.68 8.16
CA TYR A 78 0.14 -4.65 7.99
C TYR A 78 0.76 -3.27 8.01
N ILE A 79 0.50 -2.48 6.97
CA ILE A 79 1.16 -1.19 6.75
C ILE A 79 0.11 -0.11 6.52
N PHE A 80 0.17 0.96 7.31
CA PHE A 80 -0.81 2.05 7.29
C PHE A 80 -0.10 3.40 7.23
N ILE A 81 -0.32 4.14 6.15
CA ILE A 81 0.26 5.47 5.91
C ILE A 81 -0.86 6.50 5.88
N LEU A 82 -0.81 7.49 6.77
CA LEU A 82 -1.77 8.59 6.80
C LEU A 82 -1.61 9.53 5.59
N GLY A 83 -0.37 9.86 5.25
CA GLY A 83 -0.06 10.82 4.19
C GLY A 83 0.25 10.17 2.84
N ASN A 84 1.16 10.83 2.14
CA ASN A 84 1.62 10.44 0.82
C ASN A 84 2.89 9.60 0.89
N THR A 85 3.18 8.91 -0.21
CA THR A 85 4.43 8.20 -0.40
C THR A 85 5.17 8.77 -1.60
N ALA A 86 6.50 8.86 -1.53
CA ALA A 86 7.31 9.36 -2.63
C ALA A 86 7.48 8.30 -3.74
N GLY A 87 8.59 8.32 -4.47
CA GLY A 87 8.81 7.44 -5.63
C GLY A 87 9.21 6.01 -5.26
N ARG A 88 8.85 5.05 -6.12
CA ARG A 88 9.17 3.61 -6.01
C ARG A 88 8.75 2.92 -4.71
N PRO A 89 7.61 3.25 -4.08
CA PRO A 89 7.18 2.51 -2.91
C PRO A 89 6.80 1.07 -3.28
N LEU A 90 7.03 0.15 -2.34
CA LEU A 90 6.69 -1.27 -2.48
C LEU A 90 7.44 -2.01 -3.60
N ILE A 91 8.53 -1.43 -4.13
CA ILE A 91 9.29 -2.07 -5.20
C ILE A 91 9.83 -3.45 -4.79
N ASN A 92 9.68 -4.45 -5.66
CA ASN A 92 10.07 -5.85 -5.43
C ASN A 92 9.40 -6.50 -4.20
N THR A 93 8.26 -6.01 -3.74
CA THR A 93 7.53 -6.61 -2.62
C THR A 93 6.92 -7.95 -3.03
N VAL A 94 7.03 -8.95 -2.17
CA VAL A 94 6.55 -10.32 -2.35
C VAL A 94 5.59 -10.72 -1.22
N GLY A 95 5.09 -11.96 -1.24
CA GLY A 95 4.40 -12.57 -0.10
C GLY A 95 3.01 -11.99 0.15
N ALA A 96 2.68 -11.69 1.41
CA ALA A 96 1.32 -11.38 1.86
C ALA A 96 1.16 -10.03 2.59
N PRO A 97 1.73 -8.91 2.11
CA PRO A 97 1.53 -7.61 2.75
C PRO A 97 0.08 -7.12 2.60
N ARG A 98 -0.37 -6.32 3.57
CA ARG A 98 -1.65 -5.60 3.57
C ARG A 98 -1.35 -4.12 3.77
N ILE A 99 -1.45 -3.33 2.71
CA ILE A 99 -0.97 -1.93 2.71
C ILE A 99 -2.13 -0.96 2.47
N VAL A 100 -2.18 0.12 3.24
CA VAL A 100 -3.05 1.28 2.98
C VAL A 100 -2.21 2.55 2.93
N ILE A 101 -2.35 3.29 1.83
CA ILE A 101 -1.83 4.64 1.63
C ILE A 101 -3.06 5.55 1.51
N ASN A 102 -3.29 6.42 2.50
CA ASN A 102 -4.47 7.27 2.48
C ASN A 102 -4.35 8.42 1.46
N GLY A 103 -3.16 9.03 1.35
CA GLY A 103 -2.87 10.00 0.32
C GLY A 103 -2.65 9.37 -1.06
N THR A 104 -1.65 9.88 -1.76
CA THR A 104 -1.19 9.37 -3.06
C THR A 104 0.21 8.78 -2.97
N SER A 105 0.66 8.17 -4.07
CA SER A 105 2.07 7.89 -4.33
C SER A 105 2.61 8.76 -5.46
N LEU A 106 3.91 9.07 -5.46
CA LEU A 106 4.62 9.45 -6.67
C LEU A 106 4.90 8.21 -7.55
N ASP A 107 5.71 8.36 -8.58
CA ASP A 107 5.82 7.37 -9.65
C ASP A 107 6.40 6.01 -9.21
N PHE A 108 6.12 4.96 -9.99
CA PHE A 108 6.56 3.57 -9.76
C PHE A 108 5.98 2.93 -8.49
N LEU A 109 4.73 3.28 -8.13
CA LEU A 109 4.03 2.59 -7.04
C LEU A 109 3.90 1.10 -7.36
N ALA A 110 4.46 0.27 -6.47
CA ALA A 110 4.42 -1.19 -6.55
C ALA A 110 4.96 -1.73 -7.88
N GLU A 111 6.09 -1.15 -8.33
CA GLU A 111 6.88 -1.71 -9.42
C GLU A 111 7.41 -3.11 -9.04
N SER A 112 7.28 -4.07 -9.95
CA SER A 112 7.71 -5.47 -9.73
C SER A 112 7.11 -6.07 -8.46
N PHE A 113 5.82 -5.80 -8.21
CA PHE A 113 5.07 -6.41 -7.12
C PHE A 113 4.77 -7.88 -7.46
N MET A 114 5.13 -8.78 -6.55
CA MET A 114 5.18 -10.23 -6.78
C MET A 114 4.51 -10.97 -5.62
N ALA A 115 3.37 -10.47 -5.19
CA ALA A 115 2.72 -10.87 -3.95
C ALA A 115 1.67 -11.98 -4.12
N GLY A 116 1.65 -12.75 -5.21
CA GLY A 116 0.65 -13.83 -5.42
C GLY A 116 -0.80 -13.34 -5.50
N ASP A 117 -1.80 -14.21 -5.55
CA ASP A 117 -3.20 -13.79 -5.67
C ASP A 117 -3.77 -13.30 -4.32
N PRO A 118 -4.25 -12.05 -4.20
CA PRO A 118 -4.86 -11.53 -2.97
C PRO A 118 -6.02 -12.38 -2.41
N LEU A 119 -6.74 -13.10 -3.26
CA LEU A 119 -7.84 -13.98 -2.85
C LEU A 119 -7.38 -15.35 -2.38
N ASN A 120 -6.08 -15.66 -2.51
CA ASN A 120 -5.42 -16.90 -2.10
C ASN A 120 -4.16 -16.56 -1.27
N ASP A 121 -4.35 -15.80 -0.20
CA ASP A 121 -3.32 -15.37 0.78
C ASP A 121 -2.19 -14.48 0.24
N GLY A 122 -2.25 -14.06 -1.02
CA GLY A 122 -1.34 -13.07 -1.59
C GLY A 122 -1.50 -11.66 -1.00
N GLY A 123 -0.59 -10.76 -1.36
CA GLY A 123 -0.54 -9.37 -0.91
C GLY A 123 -1.27 -8.38 -1.80
N PHE A 124 -1.66 -7.25 -1.20
CA PHE A 124 -2.27 -6.15 -1.94
C PHE A 124 -1.98 -4.80 -1.28
N ALA A 125 -2.15 -3.73 -2.06
CA ALA A 125 -2.11 -2.35 -1.59
C ALA A 125 -3.42 -1.62 -1.90
N ILE A 126 -3.79 -0.68 -1.04
CA ILE A 126 -4.93 0.23 -1.20
C ILE A 126 -4.40 1.66 -1.24
N VAL A 127 -4.85 2.45 -2.22
CA VAL A 127 -4.61 3.90 -2.30
C VAL A 127 -5.95 4.62 -2.25
N ASN A 128 -6.16 5.45 -1.22
CA ASN A 128 -7.42 6.16 -1.05
C ASN A 128 -7.47 7.53 -1.75
N GLY A 129 -6.33 8.18 -2.01
CA GLY A 129 -6.29 9.48 -2.68
C GLY A 129 -7.08 10.56 -1.93
N VAL A 130 -6.92 10.61 -0.61
CA VAL A 130 -7.57 11.60 0.27
C VAL A 130 -6.52 12.33 1.11
N GLU A 131 -6.81 13.56 1.49
CA GLU A 131 -5.99 14.34 2.41
C GLU A 131 -6.88 15.12 3.38
N PHE A 132 -6.30 15.61 4.47
CA PHE A 132 -6.97 16.53 5.38
C PHE A 132 -6.66 17.96 5.00
N ASP A 133 -7.68 18.80 4.89
CA ASP A 133 -7.50 20.23 4.65
C ASP A 133 -7.01 20.95 5.93
N LYS A 134 -6.84 22.28 5.85
CA LYS A 134 -6.37 23.09 7.01
C LYS A 134 -7.34 23.11 8.19
N LYS A 135 -8.60 22.71 8.00
CA LYS A 135 -9.63 22.62 9.04
C LYS A 135 -9.71 21.21 9.64
N GLY A 136 -9.02 20.24 9.03
CA GLY A 136 -9.10 18.83 9.39
C GLY A 136 -10.28 18.12 8.73
N ASP A 137 -10.89 18.71 7.69
CA ASP A 137 -11.92 18.05 6.91
C ASP A 137 -11.26 17.13 5.88
N LEU A 138 -11.80 15.91 5.71
CA LEU A 138 -11.31 14.97 4.71
C LEU A 138 -11.74 15.42 3.31
N ILE A 139 -10.77 15.58 2.40
CA ILE A 139 -11.01 15.96 1.01
C ILE A 139 -10.47 14.90 0.04
N THR A 140 -11.15 14.75 -1.10
CA THR A 140 -10.72 13.85 -2.17
C THR A 140 -9.73 14.58 -3.09
N MET A 141 -8.61 13.93 -3.39
CA MET A 141 -7.63 14.43 -4.34
C MET A 141 -8.19 14.36 -5.78
N VAL A 142 -7.80 15.32 -6.62
CA VAL A 142 -8.24 15.38 -8.03
C VAL A 142 -7.82 14.14 -8.82
N SER A 143 -6.60 13.65 -8.55
CA SER A 143 -6.10 12.38 -9.07
C SER A 143 -5.56 11.56 -7.90
N PRO A 144 -5.98 10.29 -7.75
CA PRO A 144 -5.46 9.40 -6.71
C PRO A 144 -4.04 8.89 -7.03
N TYR A 145 -3.55 9.11 -8.25
CA TYR A 145 -2.19 8.78 -8.67
C TYR A 145 -1.71 9.70 -9.81
N PRO A 146 -0.74 10.60 -9.56
CA PRO A 146 -0.22 11.53 -10.57
C PRO A 146 0.88 10.95 -11.46
N GLY A 147 1.42 9.76 -11.15
CA GLY A 147 2.53 9.15 -11.88
C GLY A 147 2.15 8.54 -13.24
N SER A 148 3.13 7.99 -13.95
CA SER A 148 2.95 7.34 -15.27
C SER A 148 3.28 5.85 -15.28
N ASN A 149 3.79 5.30 -14.18
CA ASN A 149 4.21 3.91 -14.00
C ASN A 149 3.53 3.29 -12.77
N LEU A 150 2.23 3.04 -12.85
CA LEU A 150 1.45 2.43 -11.80
C LEU A 150 1.49 0.90 -11.91
N PHE A 151 1.89 0.22 -10.83
CA PHE A 151 1.87 -1.24 -10.75
C PHE A 151 2.64 -1.91 -11.91
N SER A 152 3.72 -1.25 -12.36
CA SER A 152 4.48 -1.64 -13.53
C SER A 152 5.26 -2.92 -13.28
N LEU A 153 5.31 -3.83 -14.27
CA LEU A 153 6.06 -5.08 -14.18
C LEU A 153 5.67 -5.99 -13.00
N ALA A 154 4.54 -5.75 -12.35
CA ALA A 154 4.01 -6.65 -11.35
C ALA A 154 3.72 -8.02 -11.98
N THR A 155 3.91 -9.10 -11.23
CA THR A 155 3.56 -10.47 -11.64
C THR A 155 2.67 -11.17 -10.62
N GLY A 156 2.41 -10.53 -9.48
CA GLY A 156 1.44 -10.98 -8.49
C GLY A 156 0.96 -9.81 -7.62
N GLY A 157 -0.11 -10.06 -6.88
CA GLY A 157 -0.81 -9.11 -6.02
C GLY A 157 -1.89 -8.33 -6.76
N ALA A 158 -2.52 -7.42 -6.04
CA ALA A 158 -3.39 -6.41 -6.63
C ALA A 158 -3.17 -5.04 -6.00
N LEU A 159 -3.48 -4.01 -6.77
CA LEU A 159 -3.58 -2.64 -6.30
C LEU A 159 -5.05 -2.21 -6.40
N TYR A 160 -5.62 -1.81 -5.26
CA TYR A 160 -6.95 -1.23 -5.18
C TYR A 160 -6.82 0.28 -5.06
N ILE A 161 -7.38 1.01 -6.01
CA ILE A 161 -7.30 2.47 -6.03
C ILE A 161 -8.70 3.07 -5.96
N ARG A 162 -8.90 3.99 -5.03
CA ARG A 162 -10.11 4.80 -4.93
C ARG A 162 -10.09 5.81 -6.07
N ASP A 163 -10.86 5.52 -7.11
CA ASP A 163 -10.90 6.29 -8.36
C ASP A 163 -12.36 6.42 -8.84
N PRO A 164 -13.23 7.14 -8.09
CA PRO A 164 -14.64 7.26 -8.41
C PRO A 164 -14.90 7.97 -9.75
N ASN A 165 -13.96 8.85 -10.15
CA ASN A 165 -14.04 9.62 -11.40
C ASN A 165 -13.34 8.92 -12.57
N ARG A 166 -12.83 7.70 -12.37
CA ARG A 166 -12.17 6.88 -13.40
C ARG A 166 -11.02 7.61 -14.10
N THR A 167 -10.21 8.36 -13.34
CA THR A 167 -9.10 9.15 -13.86
C THR A 167 -7.86 8.32 -14.16
N ILE A 168 -7.76 7.08 -13.66
CA ILE A 168 -6.64 6.19 -14.00
C ILE A 168 -6.79 5.69 -15.44
N GLU A 169 -5.76 5.95 -16.23
CA GLU A 169 -5.66 5.65 -17.65
C GLU A 169 -4.78 4.43 -17.92
N SER A 170 -5.12 3.65 -18.96
CA SER A 170 -4.37 2.43 -19.31
C SER A 170 -2.89 2.67 -19.60
N ARG A 171 -2.52 3.85 -20.10
CA ARG A 171 -1.11 4.22 -20.36
C ARG A 171 -0.26 4.31 -19.09
N GLN A 172 -0.88 4.39 -17.91
CA GLN A 172 -0.17 4.39 -16.64
C GLN A 172 0.21 2.97 -16.19
N LEU A 173 -0.37 1.91 -16.75
CA LEU A 173 -0.38 0.58 -16.13
C LEU A 173 0.76 -0.37 -16.55
N ASN A 174 1.63 0.00 -17.50
CA ASN A 174 2.89 -0.68 -17.91
C ASN A 174 3.06 -2.18 -17.50
N GLY A 175 2.26 -3.07 -18.08
CA GLY A 175 2.27 -4.52 -17.80
C GLY A 175 1.13 -5.03 -16.92
N SER A 176 0.24 -4.12 -16.50
CA SER A 176 -0.94 -4.38 -15.68
C SER A 176 -2.21 -3.88 -16.36
N ARG A 177 -3.36 -4.25 -15.82
CA ARG A 177 -4.67 -3.90 -16.36
C ARG A 177 -5.67 -3.60 -15.26
N ILE A 178 -6.66 -2.78 -15.57
CA ILE A 178 -7.81 -2.57 -14.69
C ILE A 178 -8.84 -3.66 -14.97
N VAL A 179 -9.35 -4.25 -13.89
CA VAL A 179 -10.37 -5.30 -13.93
C VAL A 179 -11.54 -4.97 -13.03
N SER A 180 -12.59 -5.77 -13.12
CA SER A 180 -13.78 -5.62 -12.27
C SER A 180 -13.42 -5.78 -10.80
N PHE A 181 -13.87 -4.82 -10.00
CA PHE A 181 -13.84 -4.90 -8.54
C PHE A 181 -15.05 -5.73 -8.05
N THR A 182 -14.79 -6.75 -7.23
CA THR A 182 -15.82 -7.71 -6.79
C THR A 182 -16.08 -7.66 -5.29
N ASP A 183 -17.18 -8.28 -4.84
CA ASP A 183 -17.46 -8.41 -3.40
C ASP A 183 -16.38 -9.22 -2.66
N ARG A 184 -15.68 -10.14 -3.35
CA ARG A 184 -14.56 -10.89 -2.78
C ARG A 184 -13.35 -9.99 -2.55
N ASP A 185 -13.09 -9.05 -3.45
CA ASP A 185 -12.06 -8.04 -3.26
C ASP A 185 -12.41 -7.12 -2.07
N TRP A 186 -13.68 -6.70 -1.97
CA TRP A 186 -14.13 -5.91 -0.83
C TRP A 186 -13.97 -6.65 0.50
N ALA A 187 -14.30 -7.95 0.54
CA ALA A 187 -14.20 -8.77 1.74
C ALA A 187 -12.77 -8.83 2.32
N ILE A 188 -11.73 -8.80 1.48
CA ILE A 188 -10.34 -8.78 1.95
C ILE A 188 -9.86 -7.36 2.29
N MET A 189 -10.40 -6.32 1.64
CA MET A 189 -10.05 -4.92 1.92
C MET A 189 -10.67 -4.40 3.21
N LEU A 190 -11.93 -4.74 3.47
CA LEU A 190 -12.73 -4.17 4.56
C LEU A 190 -12.03 -4.27 5.93
N PRO A 191 -11.51 -5.43 6.38
CA PRO A 191 -10.83 -5.52 7.68
C PRO A 191 -9.59 -4.62 7.77
N VAL A 192 -8.89 -4.41 6.65
CA VAL A 192 -7.72 -3.53 6.59
C VAL A 192 -8.16 -2.06 6.67
N LEU A 193 -9.24 -1.68 5.99
CA LEU A 193 -9.83 -0.35 6.08
C LEU A 193 -10.42 -0.04 7.46
N GLU A 194 -10.98 -1.04 8.15
CA GLU A 194 -11.46 -0.90 9.54
C GLU A 194 -10.30 -0.60 10.50
N GLU A 195 -9.15 -1.25 10.33
CA GLU A 195 -7.94 -0.92 11.10
C GLU A 195 -7.43 0.48 10.76
N ASN A 196 -7.42 0.84 9.48
CA ASN A 196 -7.08 2.20 9.03
C ASN A 196 -7.99 3.26 9.67
N GLN A 197 -9.29 2.99 9.77
CA GLN A 197 -10.26 3.86 10.45
C GLN A 197 -9.94 4.00 11.94
N LYS A 198 -9.58 2.92 12.63
CA LYS A 198 -9.20 2.99 14.06
C LYS A 198 -7.93 3.81 14.28
N LEU A 199 -6.97 3.72 13.35
CA LEU A 199 -5.69 4.42 13.44
C LEU A 199 -5.80 5.91 13.14
N PHE A 200 -6.56 6.28 12.10
CA PHE A 200 -6.53 7.63 11.55
C PHE A 200 -7.86 8.38 11.61
N GLY A 201 -8.95 7.72 12.01
CA GLY A 201 -10.28 8.34 12.06
C GLY A 201 -10.91 8.57 10.68
N ILE A 202 -10.33 8.03 9.60
CA ILE A 202 -10.91 8.09 8.25
C ILE A 202 -11.97 6.99 8.16
N SER A 203 -13.25 7.36 8.16
CA SER A 203 -14.31 6.35 8.17
C SER A 203 -14.49 5.69 6.80
N ILE A 204 -14.96 4.45 6.81
CA ILE A 204 -15.33 3.75 5.56
C ILE A 204 -16.43 4.51 4.82
N ASP A 205 -17.38 5.08 5.53
CA ASP A 205 -18.45 5.89 4.95
C ASP A 205 -17.89 7.16 4.29
N ASP A 206 -16.88 7.82 4.88
CA ASP A 206 -16.21 8.96 4.25
C ASP A 206 -15.50 8.56 2.96
N LEU A 207 -14.84 7.40 2.94
CA LEU A 207 -14.21 6.86 1.74
C LEU A 207 -15.23 6.52 0.65
N LEU A 208 -16.42 6.02 1.02
CA LEU A 208 -17.47 5.64 0.08
C LEU A 208 -18.40 6.80 -0.31
N THR A 209 -18.35 7.92 0.40
CA THR A 209 -19.17 9.09 0.11
C THR A 209 -18.53 9.94 -0.99
N ILE A 210 -19.18 9.98 -2.14
CA ILE A 210 -18.76 10.77 -3.31
C ILE A 210 -19.81 11.86 -3.56
N GLU A 211 -19.38 13.11 -3.59
CA GLU A 211 -20.27 14.28 -3.81
C GLU A 211 -21.49 14.29 -2.88
N GLY A 212 -21.29 13.92 -1.61
CA GLY A 212 -22.33 13.89 -0.58
C GLY A 212 -23.28 12.69 -0.65
N SER A 213 -23.05 11.73 -1.54
CA SER A 213 -23.85 10.49 -1.64
C SER A 213 -23.00 9.27 -1.31
N LEU A 214 -23.49 8.42 -0.40
CA LEU A 214 -22.87 7.12 -0.12
C LEU A 214 -23.00 6.21 -1.34
N LYS A 215 -21.87 5.69 -1.82
CA LYS A 215 -21.78 4.81 -2.99
C LYS A 215 -21.42 3.38 -2.58
N LYS A 216 -21.65 2.43 -3.48
CA LYS A 216 -21.14 1.07 -3.29
C LYS A 216 -19.63 1.03 -3.52
N PRO A 217 -18.89 0.11 -2.87
CA PRO A 217 -17.46 -0.05 -3.10
C PRO A 217 -17.07 -0.21 -4.58
N GLN A 218 -17.87 -0.93 -5.37
CA GLN A 218 -17.66 -1.14 -6.81
C GLN A 218 -17.75 0.13 -7.66
N GLU A 219 -18.40 1.17 -7.15
CA GLU A 219 -18.52 2.47 -7.81
C GLU A 219 -17.35 3.40 -7.46
N VAL A 220 -16.60 3.08 -6.40
CA VAL A 220 -15.57 3.95 -5.81
C VAL A 220 -14.16 3.39 -6.05
N TYR A 221 -13.98 2.08 -5.89
CA TYR A 221 -12.68 1.42 -6.01
C TYR A 221 -12.55 0.69 -7.34
N ARG A 222 -11.34 0.74 -7.89
CA ARG A 222 -10.91 -0.03 -9.07
C ARG A 222 -9.81 -0.99 -8.68
N LYS A 223 -9.83 -2.19 -9.25
CA LYS A 223 -8.79 -3.19 -9.09
C LYS A 223 -7.83 -3.12 -10.27
N ILE A 224 -6.53 -3.10 -9.96
CA ILE A 224 -5.44 -3.26 -10.92
C ILE A 224 -4.73 -4.56 -10.59
N GLU A 225 -4.50 -5.38 -11.62
CA GLU A 225 -3.83 -6.67 -11.53
C GLU A 225 -2.78 -6.80 -12.64
N PRO A 226 -1.76 -7.66 -12.48
CA PRO A 226 -0.78 -7.87 -13.53
C PRO A 226 -1.42 -8.61 -14.71
N ILE A 227 -0.95 -8.34 -15.93
CA ILE A 227 -1.32 -9.15 -17.08
C ILE A 227 -0.61 -10.50 -16.94
N ALA A 228 -1.35 -11.60 -16.95
CA ALA A 228 -0.76 -12.93 -16.94
C ALA A 228 0.21 -13.07 -18.13
N ASN A 229 1.48 -13.40 -17.85
CA ASN A 229 2.42 -13.76 -18.90
C ASN A 229 1.94 -15.08 -19.51
N SER A 230 1.44 -15.02 -20.75
CA SER A 230 0.97 -16.15 -21.56
C SER A 230 2.05 -17.20 -21.89
N CYS A 231 3.18 -17.21 -21.18
CA CYS A 231 4.24 -18.19 -21.32
C CYS A 231 4.03 -19.43 -20.41
N LEU A 232 3.18 -19.32 -19.37
CA LEU A 232 2.87 -20.45 -18.46
C LEU A 232 1.74 -21.35 -18.98
N ASP A 233 0.81 -20.83 -19.77
CA ASP A 233 -0.27 -21.66 -20.34
C ASP A 233 0.25 -22.61 -21.44
N LEU A 234 1.36 -22.26 -22.11
CA LEU A 234 1.96 -23.10 -23.15
C LEU A 234 2.72 -24.33 -22.60
N GLN A 235 3.07 -24.36 -21.31
CA GLN A 235 3.77 -25.51 -20.72
C GLN A 235 2.83 -26.57 -20.13
N LEU A 236 1.56 -26.23 -19.87
CA LEU A 236 0.58 -27.18 -19.33
C LEU A 236 -0.14 -27.99 -20.42
N ASP A 237 -0.13 -27.52 -21.66
CA ASP A 237 -0.68 -28.26 -22.80
C ASP A 237 0.34 -29.27 -23.38
N GLU A 238 1.65 -29.02 -23.27
CA GLU A 238 2.70 -29.95 -23.73
C GLU A 238 2.89 -31.18 -22.81
N GLU A 239 2.43 -31.13 -21.55
CA GLU A 239 2.45 -32.29 -20.64
C GLU A 239 1.17 -33.16 -20.72
N ARG A 240 0.23 -32.81 -21.62
CA ARG A 240 -1.05 -33.54 -21.81
C ARG A 240 -1.20 -34.20 -23.19
N GLU A 241 -0.19 -34.18 -24.04
CA GLU A 241 -0.07 -35.00 -25.26
C GLU A 241 0.87 -36.20 -25.05
#